data_AF-A0A2N6AA08-F1
#
_entry.id   AF-A0A2N6AA08-F1
#
_cell.length_a   1.000
_cell.length_b   1.000
_cell.length_c   1.000
_cell.angle_alpha   90.00
_cell.angle_beta   90.00
_cell.angle_gamma   90.00
#
_symmetry.space_group_name_H-M   'P 1'
#
loop_
_entity.id
_entity.type
_entity.pdbx_description
1 polymer ?
#
loop_
_entity_poly.entity_id
_entity_poly.type
_entity_poly.pdbx_seq_one_letter_code
_entity_poly.pdbx_strand_id
1 'polypeptide(L)' 'MNDFQISLKEKMDKYAHDVYKITKKFPKEEQFGSTSQLRRSSLSVILNYIEGFAREQSKAKQKNTFGKFHTDH' A
#
# COMPACT_ATOMS: atom_id res chain seq x y z
N MET A 1 -10.81 -11.02 0.10
CA MET A 1 -10.34 -9.92 0.95
C MET A 1 -10.95 -10.17 2.32
N ASN A 2 -10.16 -10.35 3.38
CA ASN A 2 -10.75 -10.50 4.72
C ASN A 2 -11.19 -9.13 5.28
N ASP A 3 -12.02 -9.12 6.32
CA ASP A 3 -12.55 -7.89 6.93
C ASP A 3 -11.43 -6.93 7.38
N PHE A 4 -10.31 -7.50 7.85
CA PHE A 4 -9.12 -6.75 8.19
C PHE A 4 -8.58 -5.94 7.00
N GLN A 5 -8.36 -6.58 5.85
CA GLN A 5 -7.85 -5.94 4.62
C GLN A 5 -8.79 -4.85 4.10
N ILE A 6 -10.11 -5.04 4.22
CA ILE A 6 -11.10 -4.03 3.84
C ILE A 6 -10.96 -2.81 4.75
N SER A 7 -10.98 -3.01 6.07
CA SER A 7 -10.81 -1.92 7.05
C SER A 7 -9.48 -1.20 6.90
N LEU A 8 -8.41 -1.93 6.57
CA LEU A 8 -7.09 -1.35 6.41
C LEU A 8 -6.98 -0.51 5.14
N LYS A 9 -7.63 -0.93 4.04
CA LYS A 9 -7.72 -0.13 2.81
C LYS A 9 -8.39 1.23 3.08
N GLU A 10 -9.49 1.24 3.84
CA GLU A 10 -10.18 2.48 4.22
C GLU A 10 -9.29 3.39 5.08
N LYS A 11 -8.57 2.82 6.04
CA LYS A 11 -7.61 3.57 6.88
C LYS A 11 -6.47 4.16 6.06
N MET A 12 -5.92 3.42 5.10
CA MET A 12 -4.85 3.91 4.22
C MET A 12 -5.33 5.05 3.33
N ASP A 13 -6.53 4.96 2.76
CA ASP A 13 -7.13 6.02 1.96
C ASP A 13 -7.36 7.30 2.78
N LYS A 14 -7.93 7.15 3.98
CA LYS A 14 -8.13 8.25 4.92
C LYS A 14 -6.80 8.90 5.31
N TYR A 15 -5.78 8.10 5.62
CA TYR A 15 -4.46 8.58 5.98
C TYR A 15 -3.83 9.44 4.87
N ALA A 16 -3.88 8.97 3.62
CA ALA A 16 -3.40 9.75 2.48
C ALA A 16 -4.14 11.09 2.34
N HIS A 17 -5.47 11.07 2.42
CA HIS A 17 -6.29 12.29 2.38
C HIS A 17 -5.93 13.27 3.50
N ASP A 18 -5.76 12.78 4.73
CA ASP A 18 -5.43 13.61 5.88
C ASP A 18 -4.03 14.24 5.74
N VAL A 19 -3.04 13.50 5.25
CA VAL A 19 -1.70 14.03 4.94
C VAL A 19 -1.80 15.15 3.90
N TYR A 20 -2.50 14.92 2.79
CA TYR A 20 -2.65 15.94 1.75
C TYR A 20 -3.40 17.18 2.25
N LYS A 21 -4.43 16.99 3.08
CA LYS A 21 -5.23 18.06 3.68
C LYS A 21 -4.42 18.89 4.67
N ILE A 22 -3.59 18.26 5.51
CA ILE A 22 -2.74 18.95 6.47
C ILE A 22 -1.63 19.72 5.75
N THR A 23 -0.89 19.08 4.85
CA THR A 23 0.24 19.74 4.18
C THR A 23 -0.21 20.81 3.18
N LYS A 24 -1.49 20.84 2.76
CA LYS A 24 -2.05 21.95 1.96
C LYS A 24 -2.04 23.29 2.70
N LYS A 25 -1.98 23.26 4.04
CA LYS A 25 -1.93 24.47 4.88
C LYS A 25 -0.51 25.00 5.11
N PHE A 26 0.51 24.31 4.60
CA PHE A 26 1.90 24.74 4.79
C PHE A 26 2.20 25.96 3.90
N PRO A 27 3.20 26.79 4.27
CA PRO A 27 3.67 27.88 3.42
C PRO A 27 4.08 27.38 2.03
N LYS A 28 3.92 28.23 1.00
CA LYS A 28 4.24 27.84 -0.39
C LYS A 28 5.72 27.51 -0.57
N GLU A 29 6.57 28.13 0.23
CA GLU A 29 8.02 27.95 0.26
C GLU A 29 8.39 26.50 0.67
N GLU A 30 7.54 25.83 1.45
CA GLU A 30 7.72 24.44 1.89
C GLU A 30 7.19 23.40 0.88
N GLN A 31 6.65 23.83 -0.27
CA GLN A 31 6.04 22.93 -1.26
C GLN A 31 7.02 21.85 -1.74
N PHE A 32 8.26 22.25 -2.02
CA PHE A 32 9.31 21.33 -2.49
C PHE A 32 10.13 20.73 -1.34
N GLY A 33 10.11 21.35 -0.16
CA GLY A 33 10.71 20.84 1.07
C GLY A 33 9.81 19.87 1.81
N SER A 34 9.33 20.28 2.99
CA SER A 34 8.60 19.41 3.92
C SER A 34 7.32 18.81 3.31
N THR A 35 6.59 19.58 2.51
CA THR A 35 5.34 19.11 1.88
C THR A 35 5.58 17.92 0.96
N SER A 36 6.61 18.01 0.09
CA SER A 36 6.90 16.97 -0.88
C SER A 36 7.41 15.69 -0.19
N GLN A 37 8.24 15.85 0.84
CA GLN A 37 8.78 14.73 1.61
C GLN A 37 7.70 13.98 2.39
N LEU A 38 6.82 14.70 3.10
CA LEU A 38 5.74 14.09 3.88
C LEU A 38 4.73 13.33 3.01
N ARG A 39 4.37 13.87 1.85
CA ARG A 39 3.46 13.20 0.92
C ARG A 39 4.09 11.94 0.34
N ARG A 40 5.36 11.99 -0.08
CA ARG A 40 6.07 10.82 -0.63
C ARG A 40 6.28 9.73 0.42
N SER A 41 6.73 10.09 1.62
CA SER A 41 6.94 9.11 2.69
C SER A 41 5.64 8.42 3.09
N SER A 42 4.55 9.19 3.21
CA SER A 42 3.23 8.64 3.54
C SER A 42 2.70 7.69 2.47
N LEU A 43 2.83 8.04 1.18
CA LEU A 43 2.46 7.15 0.08
C LEU A 43 3.35 5.91 0.00
N SER A 44 4.65 6.04 0.30
CA SER A 44 5.58 4.90 0.30
C SER A 44 5.15 3.81 1.28
N VAL A 45 4.66 4.17 2.47
CA VAL A 45 4.14 3.18 3.44
C VAL A 45 2.97 2.39 2.86
N ILE A 46 2.02 3.06 2.21
CA ILE A 46 0.85 2.44 1.57
C ILE A 46 1.29 1.52 0.42
N LEU A 47 2.17 2.02 -0.45
CA LEU A 47 2.64 1.27 -1.62
C LEU A 47 3.42 0.01 -1.21
N ASN A 48 4.32 0.12 -0.23
CA ASN A 48 5.07 -1.03 0.28
C ASN A 48 4.14 -2.12 0.81
N TYR A 49 3.05 -1.76 1.49
CA TYR A 49 2.04 -2.71 1.94
C TYR A 49 1.32 -3.39 0.77
N ILE A 50 0.82 -2.61 -0.19
CA ILE A 50 0.08 -3.12 -1.36
C ILE A 50 0.96 -4.09 -2.16
N GLU A 51 2.21 -3.71 -2.42
CA GLU A 51 3.15 -4.57 -3.12
C GLU A 51 3.49 -5.84 -2.34
N GLY A 52 3.70 -5.74 -1.02
CA GLY A 52 3.93 -6.88 -0.15
C GLY A 52 2.78 -7.88 -0.22
N PHE A 53 1.54 -7.38 -0.12
CA PHE A 53 0.33 -8.19 -0.24
C PHE A 53 0.21 -8.85 -1.62
N ALA A 54 0.45 -8.12 -2.71
CA ALA A 54 0.42 -8.67 -4.05
C ALA A 54 1.48 -9.77 -4.26
N ARG A 55 2.68 -9.61 -3.68
CA ARG A 55 3.75 -10.62 -3.71
C ARG A 55 3.35 -11.91 -3.00
N GLU A 56 2.71 -11.83 -1.83
CA GLU A 56 2.24 -13.03 -1.12
C GLU A 56 1.17 -13.79 -1.90
N GLN A 57 0.20 -13.07 -2.47
CA GLN A 57 -0.84 -13.67 -3.33
C GLN A 57 -0.23 -14.38 -4.54
N SER A 58 0.79 -13.78 -5.15
CA SER A 58 1.50 -14.35 -6.30
C SER A 58 2.26 -15.63 -5.93
N LYS A 59 2.94 -15.65 -4.78
CA LYS A 59 3.62 -16.84 -4.25
C LYS A 59 2.65 -17.97 -3.90
N ALA A 60 1.51 -17.64 -3.28
CA ALA A 60 0.47 -18.62 -2.97
C ALA A 60 -0.07 -19.27 -4.24
N LYS A 61 -0.31 -18.48 -5.29
CA LYS A 61 -0.75 -18.99 -6.60
C LYS A 61 0.29 -19.93 -7.22
N GLN A 62 1.58 -19.57 -7.17
CA GLN A 62 2.66 -20.41 -7.72
C GLN A 62 2.75 -21.78 -7.03
N LYS A 63 2.66 -21.84 -5.69
CA LYS A 63 2.66 -23.11 -4.93
C LYS A 63 1.51 -24.03 -5.33
N ASN A 64 0.32 -23.47 -5.52
CA ASN A 64 -0.86 -24.25 -5.92
C ASN A 64 -0.75 -24.80 -7.35
N THR A 65 -0.08 -24.09 -8.25
CA THR A 65 0.17 -24.61 -9.61
C THR A 65 1.21 -25.72 -9.59
N PHE A 66 2.31 -25.59 -8.83
CA PHE A 66 3.36 -26.62 -8.74
C PHE A 66 2.90 -27.91 -8.06
N GLY A 67 2.04 -27.84 -7.03
CA GLY A 67 1.48 -29.03 -6.38
C GLY A 67 0.54 -29.85 -7.28
N LYS A 68 -0.09 -29.21 -8.27
CA LYS A 68 -0.96 -29.90 -9.24
C LYS A 68 -0.18 -30.73 -10.27
N PHE A 69 1.05 -30.35 -10.63
CA PHE A 69 1.85 -31.09 -11.60
C PHE A 69 2.54 -32.36 -11.04
N HIS A 70 2.46 -32.59 -9.72
CA HIS A 70 3.12 -33.74 -9.07
C HIS A 70 2.15 -34.82 -8.56
N THR A 71 0.84 -34.64 -8.76
CA THR A 71 -0.20 -35.59 -8.30
C THR A 71 -0.91 -36.32 -9.44
N ASP A 72 -0.50 -36.09 -10.69
CA ASP A 72 -1.05 -36.72 -11.90
C ASP A 72 -0.18 -37.88 -12.44
N HIS A 73 0.56 -38.58 -11.58
CA HIS A 73 1.28 -39.83 -11.93
C HIS A 73 0.81 -41.03 -11.11
#